data_AF-A0A6J4HDB0-F1
#
_entry.id   AF-A0A6J4HDB0-F1
#
_cell.length_a   1.000
_cell.length_b   1.000
_cell.length_c   1.000
_cell.angle_alpha   90.00
_cell.angle_beta   90.00
_cell.angle_gamma   90.00
#
_symmetry.space_group_name_H-M   'P 1'
#
loop_
_entity.id
_entity.type
_entity.pdbx_description
1 polymer ?
#
loop_
_entity_poly.entity_id
_entity_poly.type
_entity_poly.pdbx_seq_one_letter_code
_entity_poly.pdbx_strand_id
1 'polypeptide(L)'
;TLRVLEFFRLSPLYKWVYETVTHDSFVSIEKAERVLGYKPKYSNKDALLRNFQWYRENLDTFKNQSGVSHRVPWKQGVLRFAKVFF
;
A
#
# COMPACT_ATOMS: atom_id res chain seq x y z
N THR A 1 -6.66 3.98 -19.70
CA THR A 1 -5.81 2.77 -19.80
C THR A 1 -6.07 1.74 -18.70
N LEU A 2 -6.08 2.10 -17.40
CA LEU A 2 -6.33 1.14 -16.31
C LEU A 2 -7.71 0.46 -16.35
N ARG A 3 -8.77 1.15 -16.79
CA ARG A 3 -10.13 0.57 -16.95
C ARG A 3 -10.20 -0.58 -17.96
N VAL A 4 -9.39 -0.52 -19.02
CA VAL A 4 -9.29 -1.60 -20.02
C VAL A 4 -8.59 -2.81 -19.41
N LEU A 5 -7.49 -2.59 -18.67
CA LEU A 5 -6.80 -3.66 -17.94
C LEU A 5 -7.68 -4.27 -16.83
N GLU A 6 -8.52 -3.47 -16.18
CA GLU A 6 -9.48 -3.95 -15.18
C GLU A 6 -10.54 -4.86 -15.80
N PHE A 7 -11.09 -4.48 -16.97
CA PHE A 7 -12.03 -5.31 -17.73
C PHE A 7 -11.46 -6.71 -18.04
N PHE A 8 -10.16 -6.78 -18.38
CA PHE A 8 -9.45 -8.05 -18.59
C PHE A 8 -8.90 -8.70 -17.30
N ARG A 9 -9.20 -8.15 -16.11
CA ARG A 9 -8.64 -8.58 -14.80
C ARG A 9 -7.11 -8.59 -14.73
N LEU A 10 -6.45 -7.80 -15.58
CA LEU A 10 -5.01 -7.62 -15.66
C LEU A 10 -4.52 -6.40 -14.87
N SER A 11 -5.44 -5.51 -14.44
CA SER A 11 -5.08 -4.34 -13.65
C SER A 11 -4.42 -4.75 -12.33
N PRO A 12 -3.24 -4.19 -12.00
CA PRO A 12 -2.60 -4.39 -10.70
C PRO A 12 -3.29 -3.58 -9.59
N LEU A 13 -4.19 -2.66 -9.96
CA LEU A 13 -4.87 -1.74 -9.05
C LEU A 13 -6.39 -1.91 -9.17
N TYR A 14 -7.11 -1.82 -8.05
CA TYR A 14 -8.57 -1.76 -8.04
C TYR A 14 -9.06 -0.34 -8.37
N LYS A 15 -10.25 -0.24 -8.97
CA LYS A 15 -10.84 1.02 -9.47
C LYS A 15 -10.64 2.23 -8.58
N TRP A 16 -10.94 2.07 -7.31
CA TRP A 16 -10.94 3.16 -6.34
C TRP A 16 -9.55 3.80 -6.15
N VAL A 17 -8.46 3.03 -6.28
CA VAL A 17 -7.09 3.56 -6.09
C VAL A 17 -6.78 4.65 -7.11
N TYR A 18 -7.03 4.39 -8.40
CA TYR A 18 -6.70 5.37 -9.43
C TYR A 18 -7.71 6.53 -9.50
N GLU A 19 -8.91 6.37 -8.94
CA GLU A 19 -9.90 7.45 -8.85
C GLU A 19 -9.58 8.41 -7.68
N THR A 20 -8.95 7.90 -6.63
CA THR A 20 -8.65 8.67 -5.41
C THR A 20 -7.20 9.13 -5.32
N VAL A 21 -6.29 8.63 -6.16
CA VAL A 21 -4.86 9.01 -6.13
C VAL A 21 -4.61 10.51 -6.34
N THR A 22 -5.54 11.22 -6.98
CA THR A 22 -5.44 12.67 -7.22
C THR A 22 -6.06 13.52 -6.11
N HIS A 23 -6.65 12.89 -5.09
CA HIS A 23 -7.31 13.60 -4.01
C HIS A 23 -6.43 13.57 -2.76
N ASP A 24 -6.20 14.73 -2.17
CA ASP A 24 -5.49 14.81 -0.90
C ASP A 24 -6.35 14.19 0.21
N SER A 25 -5.81 13.19 0.87
CA SER A 25 -6.44 12.52 2.01
C SER A 25 -5.48 12.54 3.19
N PHE A 26 -5.85 13.26 4.25
CA PHE A 26 -5.12 13.27 5.51
C PHE A 26 -6.10 13.20 6.68
N VAL A 27 -5.64 12.62 7.79
CA VAL A 27 -6.39 12.54 9.04
C VAL A 27 -5.63 13.34 10.09
N SER A 28 -6.25 14.41 10.60
CA SER A 28 -5.64 15.25 11.63
C SER A 28 -5.51 14.50 12.95
N ILE A 29 -4.36 14.67 13.62
CA ILE A 29 -4.08 14.12 14.95
C ILE A 29 -4.29 15.14 16.07
N GLU A 30 -4.63 16.40 15.76
CA GLU A 30 -4.72 17.50 16.73
C GLU A 30 -5.64 17.18 17.92
N LYS A 31 -6.76 16.49 17.65
CA LYS A 31 -7.70 16.08 18.70
C LYS A 31 -7.05 15.10 19.66
N ALA A 32 -6.26 14.15 19.16
CA ALA A 32 -5.55 13.18 19.98
C ALA A 32 -4.43 13.85 20.80
N GLU A 33 -3.70 14.81 20.21
CA GLU A 33 -2.69 15.60 20.92
C GLU A 33 -3.31 16.38 22.08
N ARG A 34 -4.42 17.08 21.83
CA ARG A 34 -5.10 17.91 22.83
C ARG A 34 -5.78 17.11 23.94
N VAL A 35 -6.48 16.02 23.60
CA VAL A 35 -7.34 15.30 24.55
C VAL A 35 -6.59 14.17 25.26
N LEU A 36 -5.69 13.49 24.56
CA LEU A 36 -4.98 12.32 25.07
C LEU A 36 -3.52 12.61 25.42
N GLY A 37 -3.04 13.84 25.17
CA GLY A 37 -1.62 14.16 25.30
C GLY A 37 -0.75 13.34 24.35
N TYR A 38 -1.32 12.87 23.22
CA TYR A 38 -0.58 12.07 22.25
C TYR A 38 0.60 12.86 21.71
N LYS A 39 1.79 12.22 21.69
CA LYS A 39 3.01 12.80 21.13
C LYS A 39 3.54 11.84 20.06
N PRO A 40 3.43 12.17 18.76
CA PRO A 40 3.92 11.29 17.71
C PRO A 40 5.42 11.08 17.84
N LYS A 41 5.84 9.82 17.97
CA LYS A 41 7.26 9.44 18.09
C LYS A 41 7.99 9.45 16.75
N TYR A 42 7.26 9.27 15.65
CA TYR A 42 7.79 9.13 14.30
C TYR A 42 7.12 10.15 13.38
N SER A 43 7.88 10.72 12.45
CA SER A 43 7.28 11.44 11.33
C SER A 43 6.58 10.47 10.37
N ASN A 44 5.74 10.99 9.47
CA ASN A 44 5.14 10.17 8.39
C ASN A 44 6.22 9.44 7.58
N LYS A 45 7.34 10.13 7.28
CA LYS A 45 8.45 9.55 6.54
C LYS A 45 9.11 8.40 7.32
N ASP A 46 9.37 8.59 8.61
CA ASP A 46 9.99 7.56 9.44
C ASP A 46 9.08 6.34 9.60
N ALA A 47 7.77 6.57 9.76
CA ALA A 47 6.78 5.50 9.83
C ALA A 47 6.77 4.67 8.53
N LEU A 48 6.80 5.32 7.37
CA LEU A 48 6.86 4.64 6.07
C LEU A 48 8.15 3.84 5.90
N LEU A 49 9.30 4.44 6.22
CA LEU A 49 10.60 3.78 6.12
C LEU A 49 10.68 2.55 7.04
N ARG A 50 10.23 2.68 8.29
CA ARG A 50 10.19 1.58 9.25
C ARG A 50 9.27 0.45 8.79
N ASN A 51 8.08 0.78 8.28
CA ASN A 51 7.14 -0.21 7.76
C ASN A 51 7.74 -0.95 6.55
N PHE A 52 8.46 -0.24 5.68
CA PHE A 52 9.14 -0.85 4.54
C PHE A 52 10.31 -1.74 4.96
N GLN A 53 11.10 -1.34 5.96
CA GLN A 53 12.15 -2.17 6.54
C GLN A 53 11.56 -3.46 7.11
N TRP A 54 10.53 -3.36 7.94
CA TRP A 54 9.82 -4.52 8.47
C TRP A 54 9.30 -5.43 7.35
N TYR A 55 8.71 -4.86 6.29
CA TYR A 55 8.24 -5.63 5.14
C TYR A 55 9.37 -6.43 4.49
N ARG A 56 10.55 -5.82 4.29
CA ARG A 56 11.71 -6.50 3.70
C ARG A 56 12.21 -7.63 4.59
N GLU A 57 12.31 -7.39 5.88
CA GLU A 57 12.79 -8.38 6.87
C GLU A 57 11.84 -9.57 7.01
N ASN A 58 10.53 -9.35 6.83
CA ASN A 58 9.51 -10.37 7.03
C ASN A 58 8.98 -10.97 5.73
N LEU A 59 9.47 -10.51 4.57
CA LEU A 59 8.97 -10.90 3.25
C LEU A 59 8.93 -12.42 3.09
N ASP A 60 9.96 -13.12 3.54
CA ASP A 60 10.07 -14.58 3.39
C ASP A 60 8.99 -15.35 4.13
N THR A 61 8.36 -14.76 5.16
CA THR A 61 7.31 -15.41 5.96
C THR A 61 5.96 -15.48 5.25
N PHE A 62 5.70 -14.54 4.33
CA PHE A 62 4.40 -14.41 3.65
C PHE A 62 4.47 -14.38 2.12
N LYS A 63 5.66 -14.38 1.51
CA LYS A 63 5.85 -14.30 0.04
C LYS A 63 5.13 -15.40 -0.75
N ASN A 64 4.94 -16.57 -0.17
CA ASN A 64 4.32 -17.72 -0.83
C ASN A 64 2.80 -17.78 -0.63
N GLN A 65 2.23 -16.83 0.11
CA GLN A 65 0.79 -16.71 0.30
C GLN A 65 0.25 -15.66 -0.69
N SER A 66 -0.92 -15.90 -1.26
CA SER A 66 -1.60 -14.92 -2.11
C SER A 66 -3.03 -14.79 -1.65
N GLY A 67 -3.49 -13.57 -1.47
CA GLY A 67 -4.87 -13.33 -1.06
C GLY A 67 -5.27 -11.87 -1.19
N VAL A 68 -6.49 -11.59 -0.76
CA VAL A 68 -7.15 -10.29 -0.93
C VAL A 68 -6.96 -9.34 0.27
N SER A 69 -6.14 -9.72 1.26
CA SER A 69 -5.91 -8.92 2.47
C SER A 69 -4.53 -8.28 2.48
N HIS A 70 -4.37 -7.25 3.32
CA HIS A 70 -3.11 -6.52 3.52
C HIS A 70 -1.97 -7.36 4.14
N ARG A 71 -2.23 -8.63 4.51
CA ARG A 71 -1.25 -9.53 5.15
C ARG A 71 -0.51 -10.44 4.17
N VAL A 72 -0.89 -10.39 2.90
CA VAL A 72 -0.34 -11.24 1.85
C VAL A 72 0.04 -10.40 0.64
N PRO A 73 1.07 -10.79 -0.11
CA PRO A 73 1.49 -10.12 -1.33
C PRO A 73 0.32 -9.84 -2.27
N TRP A 74 0.23 -8.58 -2.70
CA TRP A 74 -0.79 -8.13 -3.64
C TRP A 74 -0.74 -8.89 -4.98
N LYS A 75 -1.89 -9.00 -5.64
CA LYS A 75 -1.96 -9.62 -6.96
C LYS A 75 -1.37 -8.68 -8.02
N GLN A 76 -0.20 -9.03 -8.54
CA GLN A 76 0.61 -8.15 -9.38
C GLN A 76 0.03 -7.89 -10.79
N GLY A 77 -0.96 -8.66 -11.25
CA GLY A 77 -1.55 -8.48 -12.59
C GLY A 77 -0.50 -8.43 -13.70
N VAL A 78 -0.60 -7.44 -14.59
CA VAL A 78 0.33 -7.22 -15.70
C VAL A 78 1.77 -6.90 -15.25
N LEU A 79 1.98 -6.44 -14.00
CA LEU A 79 3.33 -6.14 -13.48
C LEU A 79 4.22 -7.38 -13.39
N ARG A 80 3.63 -8.58 -13.31
CA ARG A 80 4.39 -9.83 -13.34
C ARG A 80 5.18 -9.98 -14.64
N PHE A 81 4.62 -9.54 -15.76
CA PHE A 81 5.30 -9.57 -17.05
C PHE A 81 6.38 -8.49 -17.16
N ALA A 82 6.10 -7.29 -16.64
CA ALA A 82 7.10 -6.22 -16.61
C ALA A 82 8.37 -6.62 -15.84
N LYS A 83 8.24 -7.32 -14.70
CA LYS A 83 9.37 -7.85 -13.90
C LYS A 83 10.26 -8.88 -14.60
N VAL A 84 9.83 -9.41 -15.75
CA VAL A 84 10.70 -10.30 -16.54
C VAL A 84 11.77 -9.48 -17.28
N PHE A 85 11.48 -8.20 -17.54
CA PHE A 85 12.35 -7.31 -18.32
C PHE A 85 13.14 -6.30 -17.46
N PHE A 86 12.74 -6.07 -16.21
CA PHE A 86 13.36 -5.13 -15.26
C PHE A 86 13.58 -5.80 -13.90
#